data_AF-Q8FRD2-F1
#
_entry.id   AF-Q8FRD2-F1
#
_cell.length_a   1.000
_cell.length_b   1.000
_cell.length_c   1.000
_cell.angle_alpha   90.00
_cell.angle_beta   90.00
_cell.angle_gamma   90.00
#
_symmetry.space_group_name_H-M   'P 1'
#
loop_
_entity.id
_entity.type
_entity.pdbx_description
1 polymer ?
#
loop_
_entity_poly.entity_id
_entity_poly.type
_entity_poly.pdbx_seq_one_letter_code
_entity_poly.pdbx_strand_id
1 'polypeptide(L)'
;MVARIRSLYSTCPRRPSDYIIETRPAPSASTTDLGGYRPTPVAPHHHSYHPACTDLGRSAVTNSHDRVELLEEVVDASTLLLSFFAAERIEMKSTIGIPRYPLIDDDPSTVELSLTEQFLSEGLKVSEERLRQSEAKCEAAERNVATLQKAVKDHAKQEQVAEEKIAWLEKELERLRQEGASTNLDLIKMQTNEIDNLRKDLADAKKDSKTQATSSSSRVEELEAALKLSRDLQAEATTDLEQTRAALVTARREADESAQKVEELTRQLSSYQSDFVERDNQLSAMEGRLFREVEQLQDKQRKIHVHLTRALRKFEDDPNMTIRAIDSALKLAGKAS
;
A
#
# COMPACT_ATOMS: atom_id res chain seq x y z
N MET A 1 22.81 55.96 -3.80
CA MET A 1 23.34 55.50 -5.10
C MET A 1 22.81 54.10 -5.34
N VAL A 2 21.62 53.99 -5.94
CA VAL A 2 21.38 53.72 -7.37
C VAL A 2 21.56 52.23 -7.70
N ALA A 3 20.43 51.67 -8.11
CA ALA A 3 20.18 50.31 -8.58
C ALA A 3 20.89 49.91 -9.88
N ARG A 4 20.92 48.59 -10.16
CA ARG A 4 20.69 47.90 -11.45
C ARG A 4 21.18 46.45 -11.29
N ILE A 5 20.37 45.39 -11.29
CA ILE A 5 19.49 44.83 -12.34
C ILE A 5 19.99 45.08 -13.77
N ARG A 6 20.45 43.99 -14.40
CA ARG A 6 20.21 43.53 -15.80
C ARG A 6 20.95 42.20 -15.98
N SER A 7 20.58 41.22 -16.82
CA SER A 7 19.39 40.90 -17.62
C SER A 7 19.87 39.96 -18.75
N LEU A 8 19.22 38.80 -18.86
CA LEU A 8 18.90 38.05 -20.10
C LEU A 8 19.95 37.26 -20.91
N TYR A 9 19.38 36.20 -21.51
CA TYR A 9 19.78 35.38 -22.68
C TYR A 9 20.73 34.20 -22.39
N SER A 10 20.26 32.95 -22.44
CA SER A 10 19.80 32.15 -23.61
C SER A 10 20.93 31.27 -24.14
N THR A 11 20.84 29.96 -23.92
CA THR A 11 21.22 28.93 -24.93
C THR A 11 20.69 27.55 -24.53
N CYS A 12 19.79 27.02 -25.36
CA CYS A 12 19.48 25.58 -25.43
C CYS A 12 20.71 24.79 -25.97
N PRO A 13 20.72 23.47 -25.76
CA PRO A 13 20.83 22.62 -26.93
C PRO A 13 19.87 21.40 -26.93
N ARG A 14 19.18 21.28 -28.07
CA ARG A 14 18.89 20.10 -28.91
C ARG A 14 18.74 18.69 -28.28
N ARG A 15 17.58 18.10 -28.65
CA ARG A 15 17.24 16.66 -28.73
C ARG A 15 18.31 15.80 -29.43
N PRO A 16 18.25 14.48 -29.20
CA PRO A 16 18.05 13.55 -30.30
C PRO A 16 16.83 12.62 -30.13
N SER A 17 16.08 12.56 -31.23
CA SER A 17 15.32 11.48 -31.87
C SER A 17 15.28 10.05 -31.28
N ASP A 18 14.05 9.54 -31.32
CA ASP A 18 13.59 8.24 -31.85
C ASP A 18 13.92 6.93 -31.09
N TYR A 19 12.94 6.47 -30.31
CA TYR A 19 12.63 5.05 -30.19
C TYR A 19 11.15 4.82 -30.45
N ILE A 20 10.88 4.13 -31.57
CA ILE A 20 9.61 3.54 -31.93
C ILE A 20 9.42 2.33 -31.01
N ILE A 21 8.36 2.32 -30.18
CA ILE A 21 7.91 1.11 -29.49
C ILE A 21 6.69 0.61 -30.25
N GLU A 22 6.86 -0.52 -30.92
CA GLU A 22 5.82 -1.29 -31.57
C GLU A 22 4.73 -1.69 -30.57
N THR A 23 3.50 -1.30 -30.89
CA THR A 23 2.28 -1.80 -30.26
C THR A 23 2.01 -3.23 -30.71
N ARG A 24 2.05 -4.19 -29.77
CA ARG A 24 1.41 -5.51 -29.93
C ARG A 24 0.00 -5.49 -29.34
N PRO A 25 -1.01 -6.06 -30.00
CA PRO A 25 -2.36 -6.15 -29.45
C PRO A 25 -2.47 -7.34 -28.48
N ALA A 26 -3.16 -7.13 -27.36
CA ALA A 26 -3.58 -8.20 -26.45
C ALA A 26 -4.83 -8.90 -27.01
N PRO A 27 -4.95 -10.24 -26.89
CA PRO A 27 -6.16 -10.94 -27.28
C PRO A 27 -7.26 -10.75 -26.24
N SER A 28 -8.46 -10.49 -26.74
CA SER A 28 -9.74 -10.58 -26.05
C SER A 28 -9.99 -12.02 -25.58
N ALA A 29 -10.09 -12.23 -24.27
CA ALA A 29 -10.67 -13.43 -23.68
C ALA A 29 -11.98 -13.06 -22.96
N SER A 30 -13.01 -13.75 -23.40
CA SER A 30 -14.42 -13.68 -23.05
C SER A 30 -14.71 -14.08 -21.60
N THR A 31 -15.58 -13.29 -20.97
CA THR A 31 -16.66 -13.68 -20.03
C THR A 31 -16.46 -14.94 -19.19
N THR A 32 -16.11 -14.73 -17.93
CA THR A 32 -16.35 -15.68 -16.84
C THR A 32 -17.71 -15.37 -16.22
N ASP A 33 -18.67 -16.23 -16.49
CA ASP A 33 -19.82 -16.50 -15.63
C ASP A 33 -19.53 -17.82 -14.89
N LEU A 34 -20.21 -18.03 -13.76
CA LEU A 34 -20.13 -19.14 -12.79
C LEU A 34 -19.36 -18.85 -11.49
N GLY A 35 -20.16 -18.75 -10.43
CA GLY A 35 -19.90 -19.52 -9.22
C GLY A 35 -19.47 -18.70 -8.01
N GLY A 36 -20.45 -18.20 -7.25
CA GLY A 36 -20.24 -17.76 -5.88
C GLY A 36 -19.72 -18.91 -5.02
N TYR A 37 -18.45 -18.80 -4.59
CA TYR A 37 -17.92 -19.55 -3.46
C TYR A 37 -17.67 -18.58 -2.31
N ARG A 38 -18.52 -18.69 -1.28
CA ARG A 38 -18.22 -18.14 0.05
C ARG A 38 -17.04 -18.94 0.63
N PRO A 39 -15.95 -18.30 1.08
CA PRO A 39 -15.01 -18.97 1.95
C PRO A 39 -15.66 -19.11 3.34
N THR A 40 -15.94 -20.34 3.74
CA THR A 40 -16.14 -20.73 5.14
C THR A 40 -14.89 -20.34 5.94
N PRO A 41 -15.03 -19.73 7.13
CA PRO A 41 -13.88 -19.44 7.99
C PRO A 41 -13.32 -20.77 8.50
N VAL A 42 -12.09 -21.09 8.08
CA VAL A 42 -11.32 -22.19 8.64
C VAL A 42 -11.03 -21.84 10.09
N ALA A 43 -11.64 -22.61 11.00
CA ALA A 43 -11.38 -22.54 12.42
C ALA A 43 -9.89 -22.80 12.71
N PRO A 44 -9.30 -22.12 13.70
CA PRO A 44 -7.92 -22.38 14.09
C PRO A 44 -7.80 -23.81 14.61
N HIS A 45 -6.99 -24.63 13.93
CA HIS A 45 -6.54 -25.90 14.47
C HIS A 45 -5.72 -25.61 15.72
N HIS A 46 -6.38 -25.67 16.88
CA HIS A 46 -5.71 -25.88 18.15
C HIS A 46 -4.96 -27.21 18.05
N HIS A 47 -3.64 -27.16 17.89
CA HIS A 47 -2.76 -28.25 18.24
C HIS A 47 -2.82 -28.41 19.76
N SER A 48 -3.80 -29.18 20.23
CA SER A 48 -3.75 -29.82 21.52
C SER A 48 -2.61 -30.83 21.48
N TYR A 49 -1.45 -30.43 21.99
CA TYR A 49 -0.42 -31.37 22.42
C TYR A 49 -1.06 -32.30 23.45
N HIS A 50 -1.31 -33.55 23.07
CA HIS A 50 -1.51 -34.65 23.99
C HIS A 50 -0.12 -35.17 24.40
N PRO A 51 0.30 -35.05 25.67
CA PRO A 51 1.42 -35.82 26.19
C PRO A 51 0.85 -37.12 26.75
N ALA A 52 0.56 -38.09 25.90
CA ALA A 52 0.12 -39.42 26.34
C ALA A 52 0.43 -40.45 25.26
N CYS A 53 1.68 -40.91 25.21
CA CYS A 53 2.06 -42.26 24.79
C CYS A 53 3.59 -42.42 24.84
N THR A 54 4.15 -42.38 26.05
CA THR A 54 5.50 -42.91 26.31
C THR A 54 5.46 -43.71 27.61
N ASP A 55 4.73 -44.83 27.62
CA ASP A 55 4.75 -45.74 28.78
C ASP A 55 4.43 -47.20 28.40
N LEU A 56 4.93 -47.65 27.24
CA LEU A 56 4.90 -49.08 26.86
C LEU A 56 6.29 -49.67 26.56
N GLY A 57 7.36 -49.01 27.00
CA GLY A 57 8.74 -49.50 26.83
C GLY A 57 9.47 -49.93 28.12
N ARG A 58 8.93 -49.63 29.31
CA ARG A 58 9.65 -49.79 30.60
C ARG A 58 9.30 -51.05 31.40
N SER A 59 8.65 -52.05 30.79
CA SER A 59 8.32 -53.31 31.48
C SER A 59 9.07 -54.53 30.95
N ALA A 60 10.27 -54.33 30.42
CA ALA A 60 11.19 -55.43 30.06
C ALA A 60 12.66 -55.13 30.40
N VAL A 61 12.92 -54.13 31.25
CA VAL A 61 14.21 -54.05 31.96
C VAL A 61 14.04 -54.85 33.23
N THR A 62 14.00 -56.17 33.08
CA THR A 62 14.29 -57.08 34.19
C THR A 62 15.69 -56.72 34.65
N ASN A 63 15.79 -56.13 35.85
CA ASN A 63 17.02 -55.76 36.53
C ASN A 63 18.11 -56.79 36.23
N SER A 64 19.15 -56.36 35.51
CA SER A 64 20.36 -57.16 35.31
C SER A 64 20.99 -57.53 36.66
N HIS A 65 20.83 -56.65 37.65
CA HIS A 65 21.25 -56.85 39.03
C HIS A 65 20.58 -58.08 39.67
N ASP A 66 19.25 -58.16 39.64
CA ASP A 66 18.49 -59.32 40.14
C ASP A 66 18.88 -60.62 39.41
N ARG A 67 19.34 -60.51 38.16
CA ARG A 67 19.79 -61.64 37.35
C ARG A 67 21.18 -62.13 37.71
N VAL A 68 22.11 -61.22 38.04
CA VAL A 68 23.46 -61.56 38.53
C VAL A 68 23.37 -62.11 39.95
N GLU A 69 22.55 -61.51 40.81
CA GLU A 69 22.30 -61.98 42.17
C GLU A 69 21.71 -63.40 42.18
N LEU A 70 20.72 -63.68 41.31
CA LEU A 70 20.17 -65.02 41.12
C LEU A 70 21.22 -66.02 40.58
N LEU A 71 22.13 -65.58 39.70
CA LEU A 71 23.20 -66.43 39.18
C LEU A 71 24.26 -66.73 40.25
N GLU A 72 24.58 -65.77 41.12
CA GLU A 72 25.45 -65.98 42.29
C GLU A 72 24.81 -66.97 43.27
N GLU A 73 23.52 -66.81 43.59
CA GLU A 73 22.78 -67.76 44.44
C GLU A 73 22.75 -69.18 43.85
N VAL A 74 22.59 -69.32 42.54
CA VAL A 74 22.61 -70.63 41.87
C VAL A 74 24.01 -71.26 41.92
N VAL A 75 25.08 -70.46 41.76
CA VAL A 75 26.46 -70.94 41.88
C VAL A 75 26.76 -71.36 43.32
N ASP A 76 26.33 -70.58 44.31
CA ASP A 76 26.51 -70.88 45.73
C ASP A 76 25.74 -72.14 46.13
N ALA A 77 24.48 -72.26 45.72
CA ALA A 77 23.67 -73.48 45.94
C ALA A 77 24.29 -74.72 45.28
N SER A 78 24.83 -74.57 44.06
CA SER A 78 25.52 -75.66 43.35
C SER A 78 26.81 -76.08 44.04
N THR A 79 27.56 -75.12 44.58
CA THR A 79 28.80 -75.36 45.34
C THR A 79 28.49 -76.04 46.68
N LEU A 80 27.41 -75.63 47.35
CA LEU A 80 26.93 -76.26 48.58
C LEU A 80 26.47 -77.71 48.35
N LEU A 81 25.76 -77.98 47.24
CA LEU A 81 25.36 -79.33 46.85
C LEU A 81 26.57 -80.22 46.53
N LEU A 82 27.56 -79.72 45.81
CA LEU A 82 28.80 -80.45 45.51
C LEU A 82 29.58 -80.79 46.78
N SER A 83 29.65 -79.88 47.75
CA SER A 83 30.28 -80.12 49.05
C SER A 83 29.49 -81.11 49.90
N PHE A 84 28.15 -81.10 49.82
CA PHE A 84 27.31 -82.11 50.46
C PHE A 84 27.53 -83.52 49.86
N PHE A 85 27.56 -83.65 48.53
CA PHE A 85 27.89 -84.91 47.86
C PHE A 85 29.32 -85.39 48.16
N ALA A 86 30.28 -84.47 48.30
CA ALA A 86 31.63 -84.80 48.73
C ALA A 86 31.66 -85.32 50.18
N ALA A 87 30.89 -84.71 51.09
CA ALA A 87 30.74 -85.15 52.48
C ALA A 87 30.03 -86.52 52.59
N GLU A 88 28.93 -86.72 51.86
CA GLU A 88 28.19 -87.99 51.80
C GLU A 88 29.08 -89.13 51.26
N ARG A 89 29.98 -88.85 50.31
CA ARG A 89 30.98 -89.82 49.83
C ARG A 89 32.04 -90.20 50.86
N ILE A 90 32.47 -89.26 51.70
CA ILE A 90 33.40 -89.55 52.81
C ILE A 90 32.70 -90.46 53.83
N GLU A 91 31.43 -90.19 54.10
CA GLU A 91 30.60 -90.99 55.00
C GLU A 91 30.32 -92.39 54.41
N MET A 92 30.01 -92.50 53.12
CA MET A 92 29.79 -93.80 52.47
C MET A 92 31.07 -94.64 52.30
N LYS A 93 32.25 -94.02 52.15
CA LYS A 93 33.55 -94.72 52.22
C LYS A 93 33.81 -95.32 53.62
N SER A 94 33.20 -94.77 54.68
CA SER A 94 33.27 -95.34 56.03
C SER A 94 32.33 -96.54 56.24
N THR A 95 31.26 -96.65 55.43
CA THR A 95 30.36 -97.81 55.37
C THR A 95 30.72 -98.73 54.19
N ILE A 96 31.93 -99.29 54.18
CA ILE A 96 32.13 -100.60 53.55
C ILE A 96 31.40 -101.60 54.45
N GLY A 97 30.16 -101.91 54.09
CA GLY A 97 29.33 -102.86 54.82
C GLY A 97 30.02 -104.22 54.88
N ILE A 98 30.50 -104.60 56.06
CA ILE A 98 30.83 -106.00 56.36
C ILE A 98 29.52 -106.78 56.26
N PRO A 99 29.38 -107.77 55.35
CA PRO A 99 28.15 -108.53 55.25
C PRO A 99 28.01 -109.38 56.51
N ARG A 100 26.98 -109.09 57.32
CA ARG A 100 26.58 -109.95 58.43
C ARG A 100 25.90 -111.19 57.86
N TYR A 101 26.62 -112.31 57.84
CA TYR A 101 26.02 -113.63 57.66
C TYR A 101 25.41 -114.11 59.00
N PRO A 102 24.22 -114.75 58.99
CA PRO A 102 23.68 -115.40 60.18
C PRO A 102 24.40 -116.73 60.42
N LEU A 103 24.93 -116.92 61.64
CA LEU A 103 25.39 -118.23 62.11
C LEU A 103 24.18 -119.17 62.25
N ILE A 104 24.19 -120.27 61.49
CA ILE A 104 23.47 -121.49 61.82
C ILE A 104 24.52 -122.60 61.71
N ASP A 105 24.85 -123.19 62.86
CA ASP A 105 25.59 -124.45 62.96
C ASP A 105 24.64 -125.60 62.62
N ASP A 106 24.95 -126.38 61.58
CA ASP A 106 24.97 -127.85 61.63
C ASP A 106 25.45 -128.45 60.29
N ASP A 107 26.45 -129.32 60.43
CA ASP A 107 27.04 -130.32 59.52
C ASP A 107 27.97 -129.94 58.33
N PRO A 108 29.19 -130.53 58.27
CA PRO A 108 30.19 -130.25 57.25
C PRO A 108 30.10 -131.25 56.10
N SER A 109 29.51 -130.85 54.98
CA SER A 109 29.84 -131.48 53.71
C SER A 109 29.68 -130.48 52.57
N THR A 110 30.82 -130.20 51.92
CA THR A 110 30.97 -129.80 50.51
C THR A 110 29.82 -129.00 49.90
N VAL A 111 30.04 -127.71 49.70
CA VAL A 111 29.76 -126.95 48.46
C VAL A 111 30.00 -125.44 48.74
N GLU A 112 30.74 -124.79 47.83
CA GLU A 112 30.78 -123.33 47.62
C GLU A 112 31.51 -122.40 48.61
N LEU A 113 32.85 -122.50 48.65
CA LEU A 113 33.72 -121.38 49.01
C LEU A 113 34.17 -120.53 47.79
N SER A 114 33.72 -120.83 46.56
CA SER A 114 34.10 -120.07 45.36
C SER A 114 33.07 -119.04 44.90
N LEU A 115 31.79 -119.15 45.30
CA LEU A 115 30.76 -118.19 44.88
C LEU A 115 30.86 -116.86 45.66
N THR A 116 31.17 -116.92 46.96
CA THR A 116 31.23 -115.74 47.85
C THR A 116 32.39 -114.81 47.55
N GLU A 117 33.57 -115.31 47.17
CA GLU A 117 34.69 -114.46 46.70
C GLU A 117 34.43 -113.84 45.32
N GLN A 118 33.74 -114.56 44.42
CA GLN A 118 33.38 -114.04 43.09
C GLN A 118 32.39 -112.88 43.19
N PHE A 119 31.30 -113.03 43.97
CA PHE A 119 30.31 -111.99 44.19
C PHE A 119 30.86 -110.76 44.92
N LEU A 120 31.78 -110.95 45.88
CA LEU A 120 32.46 -109.84 46.54
C LEU A 120 33.42 -109.11 45.58
N SER A 121 34.17 -109.83 44.74
CA SER A 121 35.08 -109.21 43.77
C SER A 121 34.35 -108.43 42.68
N GLU A 122 33.17 -108.92 42.26
CA GLU A 122 32.35 -108.30 41.23
C GLU A 122 31.56 -107.11 41.79
N GLY A 123 31.06 -107.22 43.04
CA GLY A 123 30.50 -106.10 43.79
C GLY A 123 31.53 -104.99 44.04
N LEU A 124 32.78 -105.33 44.34
CA LEU A 124 33.87 -104.36 44.51
C LEU A 124 34.18 -103.65 43.18
N LYS A 125 34.30 -104.38 42.07
CA LYS A 125 34.51 -103.80 40.73
C LYS A 125 33.36 -102.89 40.30
N VAL A 126 32.12 -103.28 40.56
CA VAL A 126 30.94 -102.43 40.28
C VAL A 126 30.95 -101.18 41.16
N SER A 127 31.38 -101.29 42.41
CA SER A 127 31.50 -100.14 43.32
C SER A 127 32.63 -99.19 42.91
N GLU A 128 33.78 -99.71 42.46
CA GLU A 128 34.91 -98.91 41.95
C GLU A 128 34.56 -98.24 40.62
N GLU A 129 33.87 -98.92 39.72
CA GLU A 129 33.41 -98.35 38.46
C GLU A 129 32.36 -97.25 38.69
N ARG A 130 31.42 -97.45 39.63
CA ARG A 130 30.49 -96.40 40.08
C ARG A 130 31.24 -95.22 40.73
N LEU A 131 32.30 -95.50 41.49
CA LEU A 131 33.13 -94.47 42.10
C LEU A 131 33.85 -93.65 41.01
N ARG A 132 34.47 -94.30 40.02
CA ARG A 132 35.11 -93.61 38.88
C ARG A 132 34.12 -92.79 38.07
N GLN A 133 32.93 -93.33 37.80
CA GLN A 133 31.88 -92.58 37.09
C GLN A 133 31.40 -91.37 37.89
N SER A 134 31.31 -91.49 39.21
CA SER A 134 30.92 -90.36 40.07
C SER A 134 32.05 -89.35 40.26
N GLU A 135 33.32 -89.78 40.27
CA GLU A 135 34.48 -88.87 40.24
C GLU A 135 34.54 -88.09 38.91
N ALA A 136 34.35 -88.77 37.77
CA ALA A 136 34.27 -88.11 36.47
C ALA A 136 33.10 -87.12 36.37
N LYS A 137 31.94 -87.42 36.99
CA LYS A 137 30.80 -86.49 37.08
C LYS A 137 31.10 -85.29 37.98
N CYS A 138 31.79 -85.49 39.11
CA CYS A 138 32.22 -84.39 39.97
C CYS A 138 33.22 -83.48 39.24
N GLU A 139 34.23 -84.03 38.58
CA GLU A 139 35.18 -83.23 37.78
C GLU A 139 34.48 -82.46 36.66
N ALA A 140 33.50 -83.06 35.99
CA ALA A 140 32.69 -82.37 34.98
C ALA A 140 31.86 -81.24 35.59
N ALA A 141 31.28 -81.45 36.77
CA ALA A 141 30.54 -80.43 37.50
C ALA A 141 31.45 -79.28 37.96
N GLU A 142 32.66 -79.56 38.44
CA GLU A 142 33.66 -78.55 38.81
C GLU A 142 34.07 -77.69 37.61
N ARG A 143 34.31 -78.30 36.44
CA ARG A 143 34.59 -77.55 35.20
C ARG A 143 33.41 -76.67 34.77
N ASN A 144 32.18 -77.15 34.94
CA ASN A 144 30.98 -76.36 34.64
C ASN A 144 30.82 -75.19 35.61
N VAL A 145 31.05 -75.39 36.91
CA VAL A 145 31.03 -74.32 37.92
C VAL A 145 32.11 -73.27 37.61
N ALA A 146 33.33 -73.67 37.28
CA ALA A 146 34.38 -72.73 36.89
C ALA A 146 34.01 -71.92 35.64
N THR A 147 33.34 -72.54 34.66
CA THR A 147 32.85 -71.87 33.44
C THR A 147 31.74 -70.88 33.76
N LEU A 148 30.79 -71.26 34.63
CA LEU A 148 29.72 -70.38 35.09
C LEU A 148 30.26 -69.20 35.90
N GLN A 149 31.19 -69.42 36.82
CA GLN A 149 31.84 -68.35 37.58
C GLN A 149 32.57 -67.34 36.66
N LYS A 150 33.21 -67.82 35.59
CA LYS A 150 33.81 -66.93 34.60
C LYS A 150 32.75 -66.14 33.85
N ALA A 151 31.67 -66.78 33.40
CA ALA A 151 30.56 -66.11 32.72
C ALA A 151 29.90 -65.04 33.61
N VAL A 152 29.68 -65.32 34.90
CA VAL A 152 29.15 -64.35 35.87
C VAL A 152 30.07 -63.14 36.01
N LYS A 153 31.39 -63.35 36.13
CA LYS A 153 32.37 -62.25 36.19
C LYS A 153 32.41 -61.41 34.91
N ASP A 154 32.31 -62.06 33.75
CA ASP A 154 32.28 -61.35 32.46
C ASP A 154 30.97 -60.57 32.30
N HIS A 155 29.84 -61.11 32.77
CA HIS A 155 28.55 -60.40 32.80
C HIS A 155 28.56 -59.21 33.77
N ALA A 156 29.12 -59.35 34.98
CA ALA A 156 29.23 -58.24 35.93
C ALA A 156 30.05 -57.07 35.36
N LYS A 157 31.14 -57.36 34.63
CA LYS A 157 31.91 -56.32 33.92
C LYS A 157 31.10 -55.65 32.80
N GLN A 158 30.33 -56.43 32.04
CA GLN A 158 29.47 -55.88 30.99
C GLN A 158 28.36 -55.01 31.56
N GLU A 159 27.79 -55.38 32.70
CA GLU A 159 26.80 -54.59 33.42
C GLU A 159 27.40 -53.26 33.89
N GLN A 160 28.58 -53.28 34.53
CA GLN A 160 29.27 -52.05 34.92
C GLN A 160 29.51 -51.11 33.73
N VAL A 161 30.00 -51.65 32.60
CA VAL A 161 30.21 -50.85 31.37
C VAL A 161 28.90 -50.29 30.83
N ALA A 162 27.81 -51.05 30.92
CA ALA A 162 26.49 -50.60 30.50
C ALA A 162 25.97 -49.47 31.42
N GLU A 163 26.12 -49.60 32.73
CA GLU A 163 25.75 -48.57 33.71
C GLU A 163 26.53 -47.27 33.49
N GLU A 164 27.85 -47.35 33.32
CA GLU A 164 28.68 -46.17 33.01
C GLU A 164 28.25 -45.48 31.72
N LYS A 165 27.89 -46.26 30.69
CA LYS A 165 27.40 -45.74 29.41
C LYS A 165 26.01 -45.11 29.53
N ILE A 166 25.12 -45.71 30.32
CA ILE A 166 23.80 -45.15 30.62
C ILE A 166 23.95 -43.82 31.36
N ALA A 167 24.76 -43.78 32.42
CA ALA A 167 25.02 -42.56 33.19
C ALA A 167 25.61 -41.44 32.33
N TRP A 168 26.53 -41.77 31.41
CA TRP A 168 27.07 -40.80 30.45
C TRP A 168 26.00 -40.28 29.49
N LEU A 169 25.17 -41.17 28.92
CA LEU A 169 24.08 -40.80 28.01
C LEU A 169 23.01 -39.94 28.71
N GLU A 170 22.69 -40.22 29.96
CA GLU A 170 21.75 -39.41 30.75
C GLU A 170 22.29 -38.00 31.01
N LYS A 171 23.58 -37.88 31.34
CA LYS A 171 24.25 -36.59 31.53
C LYS A 171 24.29 -35.78 30.23
N GLU A 172 24.57 -36.43 29.11
CA GLU A 172 24.61 -35.80 27.79
C GLU A 172 23.21 -35.37 27.32
N LEU A 173 22.18 -36.19 27.57
CA LEU A 173 20.79 -35.81 27.33
C LEU A 173 20.38 -34.58 28.15
N GLU A 174 20.80 -34.50 29.41
CA GLU A 174 20.49 -33.34 30.26
C GLU A 174 21.19 -32.08 29.77
N ARG A 175 22.47 -32.18 29.35
CA ARG A 175 23.19 -31.07 28.70
C ARG A 175 22.45 -30.58 27.45
N LEU A 176 22.05 -31.50 26.57
CA LEU A 176 21.30 -31.17 25.35
C LEU A 176 19.93 -30.54 25.65
N ARG A 177 19.24 -30.98 26.72
CA ARG A 177 17.99 -30.34 27.17
C ARG A 177 18.20 -28.91 27.64
N GLN A 178 19.26 -28.66 28.41
CA GLN A 178 19.58 -27.32 28.88
C GLN A 178 19.97 -26.37 27.74
N GLU A 179 20.75 -26.86 26.77
CA GLU A 179 21.09 -26.10 25.55
C GLU A 179 19.88 -25.86 24.65
N GLY A 180 19.00 -26.86 24.49
CA GLY A 180 17.73 -26.70 23.79
C GLY A 180 16.81 -25.68 24.48
N ALA A 181 16.77 -25.68 25.81
CA ALA A 181 15.96 -24.74 26.58
C ALA A 181 16.49 -23.31 26.48
N SER A 182 17.82 -23.10 26.54
CA SER A 182 18.42 -21.77 26.42
C SER A 182 18.24 -21.19 25.01
N THR A 183 18.51 -21.97 23.98
CA THR A 183 18.35 -21.55 22.58
C THR A 183 16.88 -21.26 22.24
N ASN A 184 15.94 -22.07 22.71
CA ASN A 184 14.51 -21.79 22.55
C ASN A 184 14.10 -20.51 23.28
N LEU A 185 14.60 -20.26 24.49
CA LEU A 185 14.31 -19.04 25.23
C LEU A 185 14.82 -17.80 24.49
N ASP A 186 16.03 -17.86 23.92
CA ASP A 186 16.61 -16.75 23.16
C ASP A 186 15.86 -16.51 21.84
N LEU A 187 15.43 -17.57 21.16
CA LEU A 187 14.58 -17.47 19.98
C LEU A 187 13.22 -16.82 20.31
N ILE A 188 12.58 -17.24 21.40
CA ILE A 188 11.32 -16.66 21.86
C ILE A 188 11.49 -15.17 22.18
N LYS A 189 12.59 -14.78 22.84
CA LYS A 189 12.89 -13.36 23.13
C LYS A 189 13.09 -12.56 21.84
N MET A 190 13.86 -13.07 20.87
CA MET A 190 14.04 -12.39 19.59
C MET A 190 12.72 -12.23 18.85
N GLN A 191 11.92 -13.31 18.74
CA GLN A 191 10.61 -13.26 18.07
C GLN A 191 9.66 -12.29 18.77
N THR A 192 9.67 -12.25 20.10
CA THR A 192 8.83 -11.31 20.86
C THR A 192 9.24 -9.87 20.59
N ASN A 193 10.55 -9.57 20.61
CA ASN A 193 11.07 -8.24 20.30
C ASN A 193 10.75 -7.82 18.86
N GLU A 194 10.86 -8.73 17.91
CA GLU A 194 10.52 -8.47 16.51
C GLU A 194 9.03 -8.19 16.34
N ILE A 195 8.16 -8.96 16.99
CA ILE A 195 6.71 -8.71 16.99
C ILE A 195 6.38 -7.34 17.60
N ASP A 196 7.02 -6.95 18.69
CA ASP A 196 6.77 -5.66 19.33
C ASP A 196 7.27 -4.48 18.47
N ASN A 197 8.41 -4.63 17.79
CA ASN A 197 8.88 -3.66 16.81
C ASN A 197 7.90 -3.52 15.64
N LEU A 198 7.45 -4.64 15.06
CA LEU A 198 6.47 -4.63 13.97
C LEU A 198 5.13 -4.01 14.38
N ARG A 199 4.69 -4.24 15.62
CA ARG A 199 3.47 -3.60 16.18
C ARG A 199 3.64 -2.09 16.29
N LYS A 200 4.82 -1.63 16.71
CA LYS A 200 5.14 -0.20 16.81
C LYS A 200 5.15 0.45 15.42
N ASP A 201 5.84 -0.14 14.47
CA ASP A 201 5.91 0.37 13.08
C ASP A 201 4.52 0.44 12.45
N LEU A 202 3.68 -0.57 12.68
CA LEU A 202 2.29 -0.58 12.22
C LEU A 202 1.45 0.54 12.87
N ALA A 203 1.67 0.82 14.16
CA ALA A 203 0.96 1.89 14.87
C ALA A 203 1.35 3.27 14.33
N ASP A 204 2.64 3.49 14.08
CA ASP A 204 3.17 4.73 13.50
C ASP A 204 2.65 4.92 12.07
N ALA A 205 2.67 3.88 11.22
CA ALA A 205 2.11 3.94 9.88
C ALA A 205 0.60 4.26 9.86
N LYS A 206 -0.18 3.74 10.83
CA LYS A 206 -1.61 4.09 10.97
C LYS A 206 -1.80 5.54 11.38
N LYS A 207 -0.93 6.07 12.24
CA LYS A 207 -0.97 7.48 12.64
C LYS A 207 -0.67 8.39 11.46
N ASP A 208 0.34 8.07 10.67
CA ASP A 208 0.72 8.83 9.47
C ASP A 208 -0.36 8.77 8.38
N SER A 209 -0.98 7.60 8.19
CA SER A 209 -2.13 7.48 7.28
C SER A 209 -3.30 8.35 7.74
N LYS A 210 -3.58 8.41 9.05
CA LYS A 210 -4.64 9.26 9.60
C LYS A 210 -4.33 10.75 9.41
N THR A 211 -3.10 11.19 9.65
CA THR A 211 -2.71 12.59 9.43
C THR A 211 -2.80 12.97 7.96
N GLN A 212 -2.40 12.07 7.06
CA GLN A 212 -2.55 12.27 5.61
C GLN A 212 -4.02 12.32 5.18
N ALA A 213 -4.89 11.50 5.76
CA ALA A 213 -6.33 11.55 5.48
C ALA A 213 -6.95 12.89 5.94
N THR A 214 -6.56 13.38 7.13
CA THR A 214 -7.06 14.69 7.62
C THR A 214 -6.57 15.85 6.77
N SER A 215 -5.30 15.86 6.34
CA SER A 215 -4.77 16.92 5.47
C SER A 215 -5.35 16.86 4.05
N SER A 216 -5.66 15.66 3.55
CA SER A 216 -6.35 15.50 2.27
C SER A 216 -7.79 16.02 2.36
N SER A 217 -8.50 15.73 3.46
CA SER A 217 -9.85 16.25 3.72
C SER A 217 -9.87 17.78 3.75
N SER A 218 -8.96 18.40 4.52
CA SER A 218 -8.90 19.87 4.59
C SER A 218 -8.59 20.50 3.22
N ARG A 219 -7.74 19.86 2.43
CA ARG A 219 -7.41 20.32 1.07
C ARG A 219 -8.58 20.17 0.09
N VAL A 220 -9.41 19.16 0.25
CA VAL A 220 -10.66 19.02 -0.51
C VAL A 220 -11.62 20.15 -0.15
N GLU A 221 -11.80 20.44 1.14
CA GLU A 221 -12.64 21.57 1.59
C GLU A 221 -12.16 22.92 1.04
N GLU A 222 -10.84 23.16 1.03
CA GLU A 222 -10.24 24.36 0.42
C GLU A 222 -10.52 24.46 -1.08
N LEU A 223 -10.42 23.33 -1.81
CA LEU A 223 -10.70 23.27 -3.25
C LEU A 223 -12.18 23.47 -3.55
N GLU A 224 -13.07 22.92 -2.74
CA GLU A 224 -14.52 23.14 -2.87
C GLU A 224 -14.90 24.60 -2.63
N ALA A 225 -14.30 25.25 -1.62
CA ALA A 225 -14.48 26.67 -1.36
C ALA A 225 -13.98 27.53 -2.53
N ALA A 226 -12.79 27.22 -3.08
CA ALA A 226 -12.24 27.92 -4.24
C ALA A 226 -13.10 27.74 -5.51
N LEU A 227 -13.63 26.54 -5.74
CA LEU A 227 -14.55 26.27 -6.85
C LEU A 227 -15.86 27.05 -6.71
N LYS A 228 -16.39 27.18 -5.49
CA LYS A 228 -17.58 27.98 -5.23
C LYS A 228 -17.32 29.46 -5.56
N LEU A 229 -16.23 30.03 -5.04
CA LEU A 229 -15.85 31.41 -5.34
C LEU A 229 -15.66 31.65 -6.85
N SER A 230 -15.05 30.70 -7.56
CA SER A 230 -14.88 30.78 -9.02
C SER A 230 -16.22 30.83 -9.76
N ARG A 231 -17.20 30.03 -9.33
CA ARG A 231 -18.56 30.08 -9.91
C ARG A 231 -19.27 31.39 -9.62
N ASP A 232 -19.13 31.92 -8.41
CA ASP A 232 -19.74 33.19 -8.01
C ASP A 232 -19.15 34.36 -8.83
N LEU A 233 -17.82 34.39 -8.99
CA LEU A 233 -17.14 35.38 -9.84
C LEU A 233 -17.51 35.24 -11.32
N GLN A 234 -17.71 34.02 -11.82
CA GLN A 234 -18.17 33.80 -13.19
C GLN A 234 -19.60 34.34 -13.38
N ALA A 235 -20.49 34.13 -12.41
CA ALA A 235 -21.84 34.67 -12.44
C ALA A 235 -21.83 36.20 -12.44
N GLU A 236 -21.03 36.82 -11.57
CA GLU A 236 -20.87 38.28 -11.49
C GLU A 236 -20.31 38.86 -12.82
N ALA A 237 -19.28 38.22 -13.37
CA ALA A 237 -18.72 38.63 -14.66
C ALA A 237 -19.76 38.54 -15.80
N THR A 238 -20.62 37.53 -15.80
CA THR A 238 -21.69 37.44 -16.80
C THR A 238 -22.74 38.55 -16.63
N THR A 239 -23.12 38.88 -15.40
CA THR A 239 -24.08 39.97 -15.16
C THR A 239 -23.50 41.33 -15.54
N ASP A 240 -22.23 41.58 -15.24
CA ASP A 240 -21.54 42.83 -15.60
C ASP A 240 -21.41 42.98 -17.12
N LEU A 241 -21.11 41.89 -17.83
CA LEU A 241 -21.07 41.88 -19.29
C LEU A 241 -22.44 42.17 -19.91
N GLU A 242 -23.52 41.64 -19.33
CA GLU A 242 -24.88 41.93 -19.81
C GLU A 242 -25.28 43.39 -19.55
N GLN A 243 -24.98 43.92 -18.36
CA GLN A 243 -25.27 45.32 -18.01
C GLN A 243 -24.48 46.30 -18.89
N THR A 244 -23.18 46.06 -19.08
CA THR A 244 -22.34 46.89 -19.96
C THR A 244 -22.81 46.82 -21.40
N ARG A 245 -23.24 45.64 -21.89
CA ARG A 245 -23.80 45.49 -23.24
C ARG A 245 -25.12 46.25 -23.39
N ALA A 246 -26.00 46.21 -22.39
CA ALA A 246 -27.25 46.98 -22.38
C ALA A 246 -26.99 48.50 -22.37
N ALA A 247 -26.01 48.97 -21.59
CA ALA A 247 -25.60 50.36 -21.56
C ALA A 247 -25.03 50.82 -22.91
N LEU A 248 -24.20 50.00 -23.56
CA LEU A 248 -23.66 50.29 -24.89
C LEU A 248 -24.75 50.37 -25.98
N VAL A 249 -25.75 49.49 -25.93
CA VAL A 249 -26.89 49.54 -26.86
C VAL A 249 -27.68 50.84 -26.66
N THR A 250 -27.89 51.25 -25.41
CA THR A 250 -28.59 52.50 -25.08
C THR A 250 -27.82 53.72 -25.58
N ALA A 251 -26.52 53.80 -25.26
CA ALA A 251 -25.64 54.88 -25.71
C ALA A 251 -25.56 54.96 -27.23
N ARG A 252 -25.53 53.82 -27.93
CA ARG A 252 -25.55 53.79 -29.39
C ARG A 252 -26.85 54.35 -29.96
N ARG A 253 -27.99 54.00 -29.37
CA ARG A 253 -29.29 54.55 -29.78
C ARG A 253 -29.35 56.07 -29.60
N GLU A 254 -28.88 56.58 -28.47
CA GLU A 254 -28.83 58.03 -28.21
C GLU A 254 -27.90 58.75 -29.21
N ALA A 255 -26.78 58.13 -29.60
CA ALA A 255 -25.89 58.65 -30.61
C ALA A 255 -26.56 58.69 -32.01
N ASP A 256 -27.29 57.64 -32.39
CA ASP A 256 -28.02 57.58 -33.65
C ASP A 256 -29.15 58.64 -33.69
N GLU A 257 -29.90 58.82 -32.59
CA GLU A 257 -30.92 59.87 -32.46
C GLU A 257 -30.30 61.27 -32.54
N SER A 258 -29.14 61.47 -31.93
CA SER A 258 -28.38 62.73 -32.02
C SER A 258 -27.88 62.98 -33.44
N ALA A 259 -27.40 61.95 -34.15
CA ALA A 259 -26.97 62.05 -35.53
C ALA A 259 -28.13 62.45 -36.47
N GLN A 260 -29.30 61.83 -36.31
CA GLN A 260 -30.51 62.21 -37.05
C GLN A 260 -30.90 63.67 -36.81
N LYS A 261 -30.80 64.14 -35.56
CA LYS A 261 -31.09 65.54 -35.23
C LYS A 261 -30.10 66.50 -35.87
N VAL A 262 -28.81 66.14 -35.92
CA VAL A 262 -27.78 66.94 -36.61
C VAL A 262 -28.08 67.00 -38.11
N GLU A 263 -28.48 65.90 -38.73
CA GLU A 263 -28.85 65.86 -40.15
C GLU A 263 -30.06 66.76 -40.44
N GLU A 264 -31.11 66.71 -39.62
CA GLU A 264 -32.29 67.59 -39.77
C GLU A 264 -31.94 69.08 -39.57
N LEU A 265 -31.14 69.42 -38.55
CA LEU A 265 -30.68 70.80 -38.35
C LEU A 265 -29.81 71.29 -39.52
N THR A 266 -28.99 70.41 -40.09
CA THR A 266 -28.18 70.73 -41.28
C THR A 266 -29.10 71.05 -42.47
N ARG A 267 -30.13 70.24 -42.69
CA ARG A 267 -31.14 70.47 -43.74
C ARG A 267 -31.86 71.80 -43.57
N GLN A 268 -32.27 72.13 -42.33
CA GLN A 268 -32.91 73.40 -42.02
C GLN A 268 -31.97 74.60 -42.27
N LEU A 269 -30.71 74.51 -41.86
CA LEU A 269 -29.71 75.55 -42.12
C LEU A 269 -29.49 75.77 -43.61
N SER A 270 -29.42 74.71 -44.43
CA SER A 270 -29.32 74.84 -45.88
C SER A 270 -30.55 75.56 -46.48
N SER A 271 -31.75 75.28 -45.97
CA SER A 271 -32.96 76.01 -46.38
C SER A 271 -32.88 77.50 -46.03
N TYR A 272 -32.52 77.83 -44.78
CA TYR A 272 -32.38 79.23 -44.36
C TYR A 272 -31.31 79.98 -45.14
N GLN A 273 -30.19 79.33 -45.47
CA GLN A 273 -29.15 79.91 -46.31
C GLN A 273 -29.68 80.21 -47.73
N SER A 274 -30.45 79.30 -48.31
CA SER A 274 -31.11 79.53 -49.62
C SER A 274 -32.06 80.72 -49.57
N ASP A 275 -32.95 80.77 -48.56
CA ASP A 275 -33.91 81.86 -48.38
C ASP A 275 -33.20 83.21 -48.17
N PHE A 276 -32.08 83.20 -47.44
CA PHE A 276 -31.28 84.40 -47.21
C PHE A 276 -30.71 84.93 -48.53
N VAL A 277 -30.11 84.06 -49.35
CA VAL A 277 -29.60 84.43 -50.69
C VAL A 277 -30.73 84.95 -51.58
N GLU A 278 -31.91 84.33 -51.53
CA GLU A 278 -33.06 84.80 -52.31
C GLU A 278 -33.51 86.21 -51.87
N ARG A 279 -33.59 86.47 -50.57
CA ARG A 279 -33.92 87.80 -50.04
C ARG A 279 -32.87 88.85 -50.38
N ASP A 280 -31.59 88.48 -50.32
CA ASP A 280 -30.48 89.38 -50.68
C ASP A 280 -30.54 89.77 -52.18
N ASN A 281 -30.86 88.80 -53.04
CA ASN A 281 -31.14 89.05 -54.46
C ASN A 281 -32.35 89.97 -54.66
N GLN A 282 -33.44 89.77 -53.90
CA GLN A 282 -34.62 90.63 -53.94
C GLN A 282 -34.32 92.06 -53.47
N LEU A 283 -33.55 92.22 -52.40
CA LEU A 283 -33.08 93.52 -51.90
C LEU A 283 -32.25 94.23 -52.96
N SER A 284 -31.25 93.55 -53.53
CA SER A 284 -30.42 94.08 -54.62
C SER A 284 -31.26 94.53 -55.82
N ALA A 285 -32.30 93.77 -56.18
CA ALA A 285 -33.22 94.13 -57.26
C ALA A 285 -34.11 95.35 -56.92
N MET A 286 -34.51 95.51 -55.65
CA MET A 286 -35.24 96.71 -55.17
C MET A 286 -34.34 97.94 -55.14
N GLU A 287 -33.11 97.81 -54.63
CA GLU A 287 -32.10 98.87 -54.64
C GLU A 287 -31.83 99.35 -56.07
N GLY A 288 -31.61 98.41 -57.01
CA GLY A 288 -31.44 98.75 -58.43
C GLY A 288 -32.67 99.39 -59.08
N ARG A 289 -33.89 99.15 -58.58
CA ARG A 289 -35.09 99.89 -59.01
C ARG A 289 -35.12 101.30 -58.43
N LEU A 290 -34.86 101.44 -57.12
CA LEU A 290 -34.80 102.73 -56.43
C LEU A 290 -33.74 103.65 -57.04
N PHE A 291 -32.53 103.14 -57.32
CA PHE A 291 -31.48 103.94 -57.97
C PHE A 291 -31.91 104.49 -59.33
N ARG A 292 -32.55 103.66 -60.16
CA ARG A 292 -33.10 104.09 -61.47
C ARG A 292 -34.20 105.13 -61.30
N GLU A 293 -35.06 104.98 -60.30
CA GLU A 293 -36.12 105.95 -60.01
C GLU A 293 -35.55 107.29 -59.51
N VAL A 294 -34.57 107.26 -58.62
CA VAL A 294 -33.84 108.45 -58.16
C VAL A 294 -33.16 109.16 -59.34
N GLU A 295 -32.49 108.43 -60.23
CA GLU A 295 -31.86 108.99 -61.42
C GLU A 295 -32.91 109.64 -62.35
N GLN A 296 -34.05 108.97 -62.58
CA GLN A 296 -35.16 109.54 -63.36
C GLN A 296 -35.72 110.81 -62.71
N LEU A 297 -35.87 110.85 -61.38
CA LEU A 297 -36.33 112.02 -60.65
C LEU A 297 -35.32 113.17 -60.72
N GLN A 298 -34.03 112.88 -60.58
CA GLN A 298 -32.95 113.87 -60.75
C GLN A 298 -32.93 114.43 -62.18
N ASP A 299 -33.15 113.61 -63.19
CA ASP A 299 -33.27 114.05 -64.58
C ASP A 299 -34.51 114.94 -64.81
N LYS A 300 -35.65 114.56 -64.23
CA LYS A 300 -36.85 115.42 -64.24
C LYS A 300 -36.55 116.76 -63.55
N GLN A 301 -35.89 116.75 -62.40
CA GLN A 301 -35.48 117.96 -61.67
C GLN A 301 -34.55 118.83 -62.51
N ARG A 302 -33.53 118.24 -63.16
CA ARG A 302 -32.62 118.96 -64.08
C ARG A 302 -33.40 119.61 -65.22
N LYS A 303 -34.33 118.90 -65.85
CA LYS A 303 -35.20 119.44 -66.92
C LYS A 303 -36.04 120.62 -66.41
N ILE A 304 -36.70 120.48 -65.27
CA ILE A 304 -37.50 121.54 -64.65
C ILE A 304 -36.62 122.77 -64.37
N HIS A 305 -35.41 122.57 -63.80
CA HIS A 305 -34.48 123.66 -63.51
C HIS A 305 -34.05 124.39 -64.79
N VAL A 306 -33.69 123.68 -65.86
CA VAL A 306 -33.35 124.28 -67.16
C VAL A 306 -34.53 125.07 -67.73
N HIS A 307 -35.75 124.52 -67.66
CA HIS A 307 -36.96 125.21 -68.13
C HIS A 307 -37.27 126.46 -67.31
N LEU A 308 -37.15 126.40 -65.98
CA LEU A 308 -37.33 127.56 -65.08
C LEU A 308 -36.28 128.63 -65.34
N THR A 309 -35.00 128.28 -65.44
CA THR A 309 -33.93 129.25 -65.72
C THR A 309 -34.12 129.91 -67.10
N ARG A 310 -34.54 129.14 -68.11
CA ARG A 310 -34.87 129.68 -69.44
C ARG A 310 -36.11 130.58 -69.39
N ALA A 311 -37.13 130.22 -68.60
CA ALA A 311 -38.30 131.05 -68.39
C ALA A 311 -37.92 132.35 -67.67
N LEU A 312 -37.14 132.28 -66.59
CA LEU A 312 -36.65 133.45 -65.84
C LEU A 312 -35.84 134.41 -66.72
N ARG A 313 -34.94 133.92 -67.60
CA ARG A 313 -34.28 134.81 -68.58
C ARG A 313 -35.27 135.49 -69.51
N LYS A 314 -36.28 134.78 -69.99
CA LYS A 314 -37.34 135.38 -70.82
C LYS A 314 -38.24 136.34 -70.02
N PHE A 315 -38.33 136.21 -68.69
CA PHE A 315 -39.04 137.16 -67.83
C PHE A 315 -38.35 138.52 -67.84
N GLU A 316 -37.02 138.54 -67.85
CA GLU A 316 -36.22 139.77 -67.95
C GLU A 316 -36.43 140.48 -69.30
N ASP A 317 -36.71 139.72 -70.37
CA ASP A 317 -36.98 140.27 -71.71
C ASP A 317 -38.46 140.68 -71.93
N ASP A 318 -39.45 139.92 -71.39
CA ASP A 318 -40.89 140.19 -71.49
C ASP A 318 -41.68 139.54 -70.31
N PRO A 319 -42.06 140.31 -69.27
CA PRO A 319 -42.65 139.79 -68.03
C PRO A 319 -44.02 139.12 -68.23
N ASN A 320 -44.84 139.61 -69.16
CA ASN A 320 -46.24 139.18 -69.32
C ASN A 320 -46.39 137.83 -70.02
N MET A 321 -45.48 137.49 -70.93
CA MET A 321 -45.42 136.18 -71.59
C MET A 321 -44.92 135.09 -70.65
N THR A 322 -44.03 135.45 -69.74
CA THR A 322 -43.36 134.49 -68.86
C THR A 322 -44.23 134.01 -67.71
N ILE A 323 -45.12 134.85 -67.19
CA ILE A 323 -46.13 134.44 -66.18
C ILE A 323 -47.04 133.31 -66.72
N ARG A 324 -47.43 133.36 -68.01
CA ARG A 324 -48.25 132.30 -68.63
C ARG A 324 -47.49 130.99 -68.86
N ALA A 325 -46.20 131.07 -69.12
CA ALA A 325 -45.34 129.89 -69.28
C ALA A 325 -45.11 129.17 -67.94
N ILE A 326 -44.95 129.92 -66.86
CA ILE A 326 -44.83 129.36 -65.49
C ILE A 326 -46.13 128.66 -65.08
N ASP A 327 -47.29 129.27 -65.36
CA ASP A 327 -48.60 128.66 -65.04
C ASP A 327 -48.84 127.35 -65.82
N SER A 328 -48.35 127.27 -67.06
CA SER A 328 -48.42 126.03 -67.87
C SER A 328 -47.46 124.94 -67.38
N ALA A 329 -46.26 125.33 -66.92
CA ALA A 329 -45.28 124.39 -66.36
C ALA A 329 -45.74 123.80 -65.02
N LEU A 330 -46.39 124.60 -64.16
CA LEU A 330 -47.01 124.13 -62.92
C LEU A 330 -48.17 123.18 -63.17
N LYS A 331 -49.00 123.43 -64.20
CA LYS A 331 -50.06 122.50 -64.63
C LYS A 331 -49.51 121.18 -65.18
N LEU A 332 -48.33 121.19 -65.80
CA LEU A 332 -47.66 119.95 -66.24
C LEU A 332 -47.04 119.19 -65.07
N ALA A 333 -46.50 119.89 -64.06
CA ALA A 333 -45.99 119.27 -62.84
C ALA A 333 -47.10 118.65 -61.97
N GLY A 334 -48.29 119.28 -61.93
CA GLY A 334 -49.46 118.77 -61.20
C GLY A 334 -50.18 117.58 -61.85
N LYS A 335 -49.81 117.19 -63.09
CA LYS A 335 -50.35 115.99 -63.77
C LYS A 335 -49.44 114.75 -63.64
N ALA A 336 -48.32 114.86 -62.94
CA ALA A 336 -47.32 113.81 -62.80
C ALA A 336 -47.26 113.20 -61.38
N SER A 337 -48.25 113.49 -60.53
CA SER A 337 -48.52 112.78 -59.27
C SER A 337 -49.37 111.53 -59.48
#